data_AF-Q16JK0-F1
#
_entry.id   AF-Q16JK0-F1
#
_cell.length_a   1.000
_cell.length_b   1.000
_cell.length_c   1.000
_cell.angle_alpha   90.00
_cell.angle_beta   90.00
_cell.angle_gamma   90.00
#
_symmetry.space_group_name_H-M   'P 1'
#
loop_
_entity.id
_entity.type
_entity.pdbx_description
1 polymer ?
#
loop_
_entity_poly.entity_id
_entity_poly.type
_entity_poly.pdbx_seq_one_letter_code
_entity_poly.pdbx_strand_id
1 'polypeptide(L)'
;MTNPENVLKASKKGKTLMTFVTVSGNPTRAESEDITKLWQTSLWNNHIQAERYMIDDNRAIFMFKEGSQAWEAKDFLVEQERCLQVTIENKDYKGKHVKDANSDESKDEL
;
A
#
# COMPACT_ATOMS: atom_id res chain seq x y z
N MET A 1 -14.89 -20.93 -6.05
CA MET A 1 -15.22 -19.65 -6.69
C MET A 1 -13.93 -18.83 -6.78
N THR A 2 -13.63 -18.35 -7.98
CA THR A 2 -12.29 -17.87 -8.35
C THR A 2 -12.07 -16.48 -7.77
N ASN A 3 -11.40 -16.39 -6.63
CA ASN A 3 -11.13 -15.13 -5.95
C ASN A 3 -10.39 -14.17 -6.91
N PRO A 4 -11.02 -13.07 -7.36
CA PRO A 4 -10.46 -12.23 -8.42
C PRO A 4 -9.13 -11.60 -8.02
N GLU A 5 -8.92 -11.35 -6.72
CA GLU A 5 -7.64 -10.90 -6.18
C GLU A 5 -6.52 -11.94 -6.34
N ASN A 6 -6.81 -13.23 -6.15
CA ASN A 6 -5.82 -14.29 -6.34
C ASN A 6 -5.45 -14.47 -7.82
N VAL A 7 -6.40 -14.25 -8.73
CA VAL A 7 -6.14 -14.24 -10.18
C VAL A 7 -5.27 -13.05 -10.57
N LEU A 8 -5.55 -11.86 -10.03
CA LEU A 8 -4.73 -10.66 -10.23
C LEU A 8 -3.31 -10.85 -9.66
N LYS A 9 -3.20 -11.35 -8.42
CA LYS A 9 -1.91 -11.67 -7.79
C LYS A 9 -1.09 -12.65 -8.63
N ALA A 10 -1.72 -13.70 -9.15
CA ALA A 10 -1.07 -14.68 -10.02
C ALA A 10 -0.68 -14.12 -11.39
N SER A 11 -1.52 -13.26 -11.99
CA SER A 11 -1.26 -12.62 -13.28
C SER A 11 -0.13 -11.58 -13.25
N LYS A 12 0.11 -10.99 -12.07
CA LYS A 12 1.12 -9.95 -11.84
C LYS A 12 2.42 -10.48 -11.23
N LYS A 13 2.53 -11.80 -11.04
CA LYS A 13 3.77 -12.45 -10.62
C LYS A 13 4.86 -12.24 -11.69
N GLY A 14 5.97 -11.62 -11.30
CA GLY A 14 7.09 -11.28 -12.20
C GLY A 14 6.91 -10.00 -13.05
N LYS A 15 5.82 -9.24 -12.84
CA LYS A 15 5.65 -7.90 -13.42
C LYS A 15 5.80 -6.84 -12.36
N THR A 16 6.38 -5.70 -12.74
CA THR A 16 6.45 -4.54 -11.86
C THR A 16 5.05 -4.00 -11.59
N LEU A 17 4.78 -3.60 -10.35
CA LEU A 17 3.53 -2.98 -9.95
C LEU A 17 3.80 -1.68 -9.21
N MET A 18 3.11 -0.62 -9.65
CA MET A 18 3.18 0.69 -9.03
C MET A 18 2.02 0.87 -8.08
N THR A 19 2.33 1.26 -6.84
CA THR A 19 1.35 1.52 -5.78
C THR A 19 1.54 2.94 -5.28
N PHE A 20 0.45 3.69 -5.15
CA PHE A 20 0.47 5.03 -4.57
C PHE A 20 0.07 4.96 -3.11
N VAL A 21 0.81 5.64 -2.23
CA VAL A 21 0.55 5.66 -0.79
C VAL A 21 0.46 7.10 -0.35
N THR A 22 -0.62 7.42 0.37
CA THR A 22 -0.83 8.74 0.97
C THR A 22 -0.69 8.64 2.47
N VAL A 23 0.10 9.54 3.06
CA VAL A 23 0.37 9.62 4.51
C VAL A 23 -0.65 10.56 5.16
N SER A 24 -1.18 10.16 6.31
CA SER A 24 -2.17 10.92 7.08
C SER A 24 -1.51 11.93 8.03
N GLY A 25 -2.30 12.93 8.45
CA GLY A 25 -1.90 13.92 9.46
C GLY A 25 -1.18 15.15 8.92
N ASN A 26 -1.35 15.46 7.63
CA ASN A 26 -0.74 16.61 6.95
C ASN A 26 0.77 16.78 7.28
N PRO A 27 1.59 15.72 7.12
CA PRO A 27 3.02 15.76 7.39
C PRO A 27 3.76 16.71 6.44
N THR A 28 4.92 17.17 6.87
CA THR A 28 5.92 17.78 5.98
C THR A 28 6.58 16.71 5.09
N ARG A 29 7.18 17.14 3.98
CA ARG A 29 7.90 16.24 3.07
C ARG A 29 8.96 15.37 3.77
N ALA A 30 9.71 15.97 4.70
CA ALA A 30 10.74 15.27 5.46
C ALA A 30 10.13 14.19 6.37
N GLU A 31 9.05 14.51 7.08
CA GLU A 31 8.35 13.53 7.93
C GLU A 31 7.75 12.39 7.11
N SER A 32 7.10 12.69 5.98
CA SER A 32 6.60 11.66 5.07
C SER A 32 7.72 10.80 4.52
N GLU A 33 8.88 11.39 4.24
CA GLU A 33 10.05 10.66 3.80
C GLU A 33 10.56 9.69 4.88
N ASP A 34 10.66 10.13 6.13
CA ASP A 34 11.05 9.27 7.25
C ASP A 34 10.03 8.15 7.51
N ILE A 35 8.73 8.47 7.48
CA ILE A 35 7.65 7.48 7.66
C ILE A 35 7.68 6.44 6.54
N THR A 36 7.74 6.88 5.29
CA THR A 36 7.74 5.97 4.14
C THR A 36 9.05 5.18 4.03
N LYS A 37 10.17 5.74 4.50
CA LYS A 37 11.44 5.00 4.66
C LYS A 37 11.31 3.92 5.72
N LEU A 38 10.67 4.19 6.87
CA LEU A 38 10.39 3.18 7.89
C LEU A 38 9.58 2.03 7.30
N TRP A 39 8.50 2.34 6.57
CA TRP A 39 7.68 1.33 5.90
C TRP A 39 8.49 0.53 4.87
N GLN A 40 9.34 1.18 4.08
CA GLN A 40 10.23 0.49 3.16
C GLN A 40 11.15 -0.50 3.88
N THR A 41 11.76 -0.10 5.01
CA THR A 41 12.60 -0.99 5.82
C THR A 41 11.79 -2.16 6.38
N SER A 42 10.57 -1.93 6.87
CA SER A 42 9.68 -3.00 7.35
C SER A 42 9.29 -3.98 6.25
N LEU A 43 8.99 -3.49 5.05
CA LEU A 43 8.73 -4.33 3.88
C LEU A 43 9.96 -5.17 3.53
N TRP A 44 11.14 -4.58 3.58
CA TRP A 44 12.39 -5.28 3.30
C TRP A 44 12.67 -6.41 4.30
N ASN A 45 12.33 -6.20 5.58
CA ASN A 45 12.41 -7.22 6.62
C ASN A 45 11.48 -8.41 6.35
N ASN A 46 10.35 -8.19 5.67
CA ASN A 46 9.43 -9.23 5.21
C ASN A 46 9.78 -9.78 3.81
N HIS A 47 11.02 -9.58 3.34
CA HIS A 47 11.48 -9.98 2.01
C HIS A 47 10.71 -9.37 0.83
N ILE A 48 10.01 -8.25 1.06
CA ILE A 48 9.33 -7.48 0.03
C ILE A 48 10.27 -6.38 -0.46
N GLN A 49 10.68 -6.47 -1.73
CA GLN A 49 11.54 -5.47 -2.34
C GLN A 49 10.71 -4.41 -3.04
N ALA A 50 10.76 -3.18 -2.52
CA ALA A 50 10.07 -2.03 -3.07
C ALA A 50 11.01 -0.84 -3.22
N GLU A 51 10.96 -0.20 -4.38
CA GLU A 51 11.59 1.08 -4.65
C GLU A 51 10.60 2.21 -4.31
N ARG A 52 11.06 3.21 -3.56
CA ARG A 52 10.22 4.29 -3.04
C ARG A 52 10.55 5.61 -3.73
N TYR A 53 9.53 6.34 -4.18
CA TYR A 53 9.66 7.66 -4.77
C TYR A 53 8.67 8.64 -4.14
N MET A 54 9.15 9.76 -3.60
CA MET A 54 8.28 10.84 -3.13
C MET A 54 7.75 11.62 -4.33
N ILE A 55 6.43 11.82 -4.41
CA ILE A 55 5.80 12.62 -5.47
C ILE A 55 5.17 13.91 -4.95
N ASP A 56 4.81 13.95 -3.68
CA ASP A 56 4.24 15.11 -3.00
C ASP A 56 4.66 15.09 -1.52
N ASP A 57 4.33 16.15 -0.78
CA ASP A 57 4.70 16.28 0.63
C ASP A 57 4.10 15.18 1.52
N ASN A 58 2.93 14.65 1.14
CA ASN A 58 2.23 13.56 1.83
C ASN A 58 1.99 12.32 0.95
N ARG A 59 2.63 12.23 -0.23
CA ARG A 59 2.41 11.12 -1.17
C ARG A 59 3.71 10.51 -1.67
N ALA A 60 3.74 9.18 -1.66
CA ALA A 60 4.85 8.38 -2.15
C ALA A 60 4.35 7.28 -3.08
N ILE A 61 5.19 6.89 -4.04
CA ILE A 61 5.02 5.74 -4.90
C ILE A 61 5.93 4.63 -4.38
N PHE A 62 5.37 3.44 -4.22
CA PHE A 62 6.11 2.20 -4.03
C PHE A 62 6.03 1.37 -5.31
N MET A 63 7.19 1.09 -5.88
CA MET A 63 7.35 0.26 -7.06
C MET A 63 7.86 -1.12 -6.64
N PHE A 64 7.02 -2.12 -6.82
CA PHE A 64 7.34 -3.51 -6.52
C PHE A 64 7.84 -4.20 -7.79
N LYS A 65 8.91 -4.98 -7.69
CA LYS A 65 9.40 -5.82 -8.81
C LYS A 65 8.46 -6.98 -9.10
N GLU A 66 7.85 -7.51 -8.04
CA GLU A 66 6.82 -8.54 -8.13
C GLU A 66 5.47 -7.97 -7.71
N GLY A 67 4.53 -7.86 -8.64
CA GLY A 67 3.21 -7.34 -8.35
C GLY A 67 2.44 -8.16 -7.33
N SER A 68 2.75 -9.45 -7.17
CA SER A 68 2.17 -10.27 -6.10
C SER A 68 2.50 -9.74 -4.70
N GLN A 69 3.68 -9.15 -4.51
CA GLN A 69 4.10 -8.61 -3.21
C GLN A 69 3.41 -7.28 -2.87
N ALA A 70 2.84 -6.58 -3.87
CA ALA A 70 2.16 -5.32 -3.62
C ALA A 70 0.89 -5.49 -2.76
N TRP A 71 0.19 -6.61 -2.88
CA TRP A 71 -0.95 -6.92 -2.01
C TRP A 71 -0.52 -7.16 -0.57
N GLU A 72 0.58 -7.89 -0.36
CA GLU A 72 1.16 -8.13 0.98
C GLU A 72 1.65 -6.81 1.60
N ALA A 73 2.28 -5.95 0.78
CA ALA A 73 2.68 -4.63 1.21
C ALA A 73 1.47 -3.75 1.54
N LYS A 74 0.39 -3.82 0.74
CA LYS A 74 -0.87 -3.11 1.02
C LYS A 74 -1.44 -3.52 2.37
N ASP A 75 -1.53 -4.82 2.66
CA ASP A 75 -2.04 -5.32 3.94
C ASP A 75 -1.24 -4.76 5.13
N PHE A 76 0.08 -4.70 5.02
CA PHE A 76 0.94 -4.06 6.02
C PHE A 76 0.77 -2.54 6.12
N LEU A 77 0.66 -1.85 4.98
CA LEU A 77 0.57 -0.39 4.90
C LEU A 77 -0.75 0.13 5.48
N VAL A 78 -1.88 -0.51 5.17
CA VAL A 78 -3.20 -0.09 5.69
C VAL A 78 -3.32 -0.26 7.20
N GLU A 79 -2.47 -1.09 7.82
CA GLU A 79 -2.39 -1.26 9.28
C GLU A 79 -1.58 -0.16 9.97
N GLN A 80 -0.89 0.70 9.22
CA GLN A 80 -0.11 1.77 9.83
C GLN A 80 -1.01 2.95 10.22
N GLU A 81 -0.84 3.48 11.43
CA GLU A 81 -1.62 4.64 11.92
C GLU A 81 -1.49 5.88 11.02
N ARG A 82 -0.31 6.04 10.42
CA ARG A 82 0.02 7.15 9.53
C ARG A 82 -0.34 6.89 8.07
N CYS A 83 -0.95 5.76 7.73
CA CYS A 83 -1.42 5.51 6.37
C CYS A 83 -2.84 6.05 6.18
N LEU A 84 -3.03 6.94 5.20
CA LEU A 84 -4.35 7.42 4.81
C LEU A 84 -5.00 6.46 3.81
N GLN A 85 -4.29 6.18 2.73
CA GLN A 85 -4.81 5.42 1.60
C GLN A 85 -3.66 4.80 0.80
N VAL A 86 -3.90 3.60 0.28
CA VAL A 86 -3.04 2.87 -0.65
C VAL A 86 -3.83 2.61 -1.94
N THR A 87 -3.30 2.99 -3.10
CA THR A 87 -3.94 2.79 -4.40
C THR A 87 -3.12 1.84 -5.27
N ILE A 88 -3.75 0.75 -5.74
CA ILE A 88 -3.15 -0.26 -6.62
C ILE A 88 -4.02 -0.39 -7.87
N GLU A 89 -3.45 -0.14 -9.06
CA GLU A 89 -4.14 -0.31 -10.36
C GLU A 89 -5.56 0.31 -10.41
N ASN A 90 -5.70 1.55 -9.93
CA ASN A 90 -6.98 2.29 -9.80
C ASN A 90 -7.97 1.76 -8.76
N LYS A 91 -7.56 0.85 -7.88
CA LYS A 91 -8.32 0.47 -6.67
C LYS A 91 -7.74 1.15 -5.45
N ASP A 92 -8.61 1.82 -4.71
CA ASP A 92 -8.26 2.58 -3.51
C ASP A 92 -8.58 1.76 -2.25
N TYR A 93 -7.58 1.61 -1.38
CA TYR A 93 -7.66 0.90 -0.10
C TYR A 93 -7.37 1.88 1.03
N LYS A 94 -8.36 2.14 1.89
CA LYS A 94 -8.23 3.08 3.01
C LYS A 94 -7.43 2.46 4.17
N GLY A 95 -6.66 3.28 4.88
CA GLY A 95 -5.97 2.88 6.10
C GLY A 95 -6.96 2.60 7.24
N LYS A 96 -6.72 1.54 8.03
CA LYS A 96 -7.60 1.12 9.14
C LYS A 96 -7.75 2.17 10.24
N HIS A 97 -6.74 3.03 10.39
CA HIS A 97 -6.68 4.05 11.44
C HIS A 97 -7.22 5.42 11.00
N VAL A 98 -7.65 5.56 9.76
CA VAL A 98 -8.31 6.77 9.27
C VAL A 98 -9.74 6.76 9.80
N LYS A 99 -10.02 7.63 10.77
CA LYS A 99 -11.38 7.88 11.24
C LYS A 99 -12.16 8.62 10.16
N ASP A 100 -12.74 7.88 9.23
CA ASP A 100 -14.00 8.29 8.62
C ASP A 100 -15.06 7.25 8.96
N ALA A 101 -16.09 7.73 9.63
CA ALA A 101 -17.32 7.03 9.89
C ALA A 101 -17.93 6.58 8.56
N ASN A 102 -18.48 5.36 8.56
CA ASN A 102 -19.36 4.75 7.54
C ASN A 102 -18.70 3.71 6.62
N SER A 103 -19.21 2.46 6.77
CA SER A 103 -19.27 1.35 5.79
C SER A 103 -17.94 0.73 5.30
N ASP A 104 -17.69 -0.57 5.58
CA ASP A 104 -18.01 -1.73 4.70
C ASP A 104 -17.25 -1.63 3.34
N GLU A 105 -16.47 -2.57 2.83
CA GLU A 105 -16.55 -4.03 2.81
C GLU A 105 -15.17 -4.57 2.38
N SER A 106 -14.64 -5.56 3.07
CA SER A 106 -13.84 -6.65 2.47
C SER A 106 -13.93 -7.85 3.42
N LYS A 107 -15.17 -8.25 3.73
CA LYS A 107 -15.50 -9.65 3.98
C LYS A 107 -15.87 -10.25 2.62
N ASP A 108 -14.88 -10.52 1.79
CA ASP A 108 -15.07 -11.43 0.65
C ASP A 108 -14.93 -12.88 1.16
N GLU A 109 -15.94 -13.31 1.92
CA GLU A 109 -16.29 -14.71 2.16
C GLU A 109 -17.77 -14.89 1.81
N LEU A 110 -18.06 -15.38 0.60
CA LEU A 110 -19.09 -16.39 0.24
C LEU A 110 -19.10 -16.69 -1.26
#